data_AF-A0A9X5X7V0-F1
#
_entry.id   AF-A0A9X5X7V0-F1
#
_cell.length_a   1.000
_cell.length_b   1.000
_cell.length_c   1.000
_cell.angle_alpha   90.00
_cell.angle_beta   90.00
_cell.angle_gamma   90.00
#
_symmetry.space_group_name_H-M   'P 1'
#
loop_
_entity.id
_entity.type
_entity.pdbx_description
1 polymer ?
#
loop_
_entity_poly.entity_id
_entity_poly.type
_entity_poly.pdbx_seq_one_letter_code
_entity_poly.pdbx_strand_id
1 'polypeptide(L)'
;TRVALILRAKEAGLSLDTIRSLAATAEPAVRRDILRHEAETLRSRIAAAQASLELIECALDCDHEDFTQCSHFRQMVADRIGTGVAVHAPA
;
A
#
# COMPACT_ATOMS: atom_id res chain seq x y z
N THR A 1 26.74 1.14 5.73
CA THR A 1 25.65 0.86 6.71
C THR A 1 24.55 1.91 6.69
N ARG A 2 24.84 3.21 6.86
CA ARG A 2 23.81 4.28 6.82
C ARG A 2 23.09 4.45 5.47
N VAL A 3 23.83 4.37 4.35
CA VAL A 3 23.26 4.45 2.99
C VAL A 3 22.30 3.29 2.71
N ALA A 4 22.67 2.07 3.11
CA ALA A 4 21.81 0.90 2.94
C ALA A 4 20.46 1.04 3.68
N LEU A 5 20.46 1.59 4.90
CA LEU A 5 19.23 1.89 5.63
C LEU A 5 18.34 2.89 4.89
N ILE A 6 18.94 3.97 4.36
CA ILE A 6 18.21 4.99 3.59
C ILE A 6 17.56 4.36 2.35
N LEU A 7 18.31 3.54 1.60
CA LEU A 7 17.80 2.86 0.42
C LEU A 7 16.62 1.94 0.77
N ARG A 8 16.75 1.10 1.80
CA ARG A 8 15.65 0.21 2.24
C ARG A 8 14.43 0.97 2.75
N ALA A 9 14.63 2.07 3.46
CA ALA A 9 13.53 2.92 3.92
C ALA A 9 12.82 3.58 2.72
N LYS A 10 13.56 4.01 1.70
CA LYS A 10 12.98 4.54 0.45
C LYS A 10 12.22 3.47 -0.34
N GLU A 11 12.75 2.26 -0.45
CA GLU A 11 12.04 1.11 -1.05
C GLU A 11 10.72 0.80 -0.32
N ALA A 12 10.71 0.91 1.01
CA ALA A 12 9.50 0.79 1.82
C ALA A 12 8.54 1.99 1.67
N GLY A 13 8.96 3.07 0.99
CA GLY A 13 8.14 4.26 0.72
C GLY A 13 8.17 5.32 1.81
N LEU A 14 9.15 5.30 2.72
CA LEU A 14 9.31 6.38 3.70
C LEU A 14 9.78 7.67 3.02
N SER A 15 9.34 8.80 3.55
CA SER A 15 9.82 10.12 3.11
C SER A 15 11.26 10.37 3.56
N LEU A 16 11.99 11.24 2.84
CA LEU A 16 13.34 11.63 3.26
C LEU A 16 13.32 12.40 4.59
N ASP A 17 12.24 13.13 4.88
CA ASP A 17 12.04 13.82 6.14
C ASP A 17 11.84 12.85 7.30
N THR A 18 11.02 11.79 7.13
CA THR A 18 10.89 10.70 8.10
C THR A 18 12.25 10.04 8.35
N ILE A 19 12.99 9.72 7.29
CA ILE A 19 14.31 9.08 7.40
C ILE A 19 15.31 9.98 8.12
N ARG A 20 15.28 11.29 7.85
CA ARG A 20 16.08 12.29 8.56
C ARG A 20 15.72 12.32 10.04
N SER A 21 14.43 12.35 10.38
CA SER A 21 13.96 12.32 11.77
C SER A 21 14.44 11.06 12.50
N LEU A 22 14.28 9.88 11.89
CA LEU A 22 14.78 8.62 12.45
C LEU A 22 16.29 8.62 12.72
N ALA A 23 17.06 9.26 11.84
CA ALA A 23 18.52 9.35 11.97
C ALA A 23 18.98 10.43 12.98
N ALA A 24 18.17 11.46 13.21
CA ALA A 24 18.47 12.57 14.12
C ALA A 24 18.00 12.33 15.56
N THR A 25 16.95 11.53 15.76
CA THR A 25 16.38 11.26 17.08
C THR A 25 17.33 10.42 17.95
N ALA A 26 17.77 10.99 19.08
CA ALA A 26 18.50 10.25 20.12
C ALA A 26 17.56 9.42 21.03
N GLU A 27 16.29 9.82 21.14
CA GLU A 27 15.30 9.21 22.03
C GLU A 27 14.67 7.92 21.46
N PRO A 28 14.86 6.75 22.10
CA PRO A 28 14.32 5.49 21.59
C PRO A 28 12.79 5.45 21.49
N ALA A 29 12.08 6.13 22.40
CA ALA A 29 10.61 6.16 22.41
C ALA A 29 10.06 6.87 21.17
N VAL A 30 10.54 8.08 20.89
CA VAL A 30 10.17 8.86 19.70
C VAL A 30 10.46 8.07 18.42
N ARG A 31 11.61 7.39 18.35
CA ARG A 31 11.95 6.53 17.20
C ARG A 31 10.93 5.40 17.01
N ARG A 32 10.50 4.74 18.09
CA ARG A 32 9.49 3.67 18.03
C ARG A 32 8.15 4.18 17.56
N ASP A 33 7.75 5.38 17.96
CA ASP A 33 6.47 5.95 17.57
C ASP A 33 6.44 6.30 16.08
N ILE A 34 7.52 6.90 15.56
CA ILE A 34 7.68 7.13 14.11
C ILE A 34 7.58 5.81 13.35
N LEU A 35 8.33 4.78 13.77
CA LEU A 35 8.31 3.48 13.08
C LEU A 35 6.95 2.79 13.16
N ARG A 36 6.20 2.95 14.25
CA ARG A 36 4.84 2.38 14.38
C ARG A 36 3.89 3.02 13.38
N HIS A 37 3.91 4.35 13.28
CA HIS A 37 3.10 5.08 12.32
C HIS A 37 3.43 4.69 10.87
N GLU A 38 4.70 4.67 10.51
CA GLU A 38 5.13 4.26 9.16
C GLU A 38 4.76 2.80 8.85
N ALA A 39 4.83 1.90 9.85
CA ALA A 39 4.40 0.52 9.69
C ALA A 39 2.88 0.39 9.46
N GLU A 40 2.06 1.22 10.10
CA GLU A 40 0.61 1.26 9.85
C GLU A 40 0.32 1.75 8.43
N THR A 41 0.95 2.85 8.01
CA THR A 41 0.84 3.38 6.64
C THR A 41 1.26 2.33 5.59
N LEU A 42 2.37 1.62 5.83
CA LEU A 42 2.83 0.55 4.95
C LEU A 42 1.83 -0.61 4.88
N ARG A 43 1.26 -1.04 6.01
CA ARG A 43 0.23 -2.09 6.03
C ARG A 43 -1.00 -1.70 5.23
N SER A 44 -1.47 -0.47 5.35
CA SER A 44 -2.61 0.03 4.57
C SER A 44 -2.34 -0.01 3.07
N ARG A 45 -1.14 0.40 2.64
CA ARG A 45 -0.70 0.30 1.24
C ARG A 45 -0.61 -1.14 0.74
N ILE A 46 -0.10 -2.06 1.57
CA ILE A 46 -0.04 -3.49 1.24
C ILE A 46 -1.44 -4.05 1.05
N ALA A 47 -2.37 -3.77 1.98
CA ALA A 47 -3.75 -4.23 1.87
C ALA A 47 -4.43 -3.72 0.58
N ALA A 48 -4.23 -2.45 0.24
CA ALA A 48 -4.75 -1.87 -1.01
C ALA A 48 -4.13 -2.54 -2.26
N ALA A 49 -2.82 -2.82 -2.24
CA ALA A 49 -2.13 -3.49 -3.33
C ALA A 49 -2.57 -4.96 -3.47
N GLN A 50 -2.76 -5.68 -2.36
CA GLN A 50 -3.30 -7.05 -2.34
C GLN A 50 -4.71 -7.10 -2.92
N ALA A 51 -5.59 -6.18 -2.50
CA ALA A 51 -6.92 -6.09 -3.06
C ALA A 51 -6.92 -5.77 -4.57
N SER A 52 -5.95 -4.98 -5.03
CA SER A 52 -5.79 -4.70 -6.46
C SER A 52 -5.25 -5.92 -7.22
N LEU A 53 -4.34 -6.68 -6.61
CA LEU A 53 -3.81 -7.92 -7.18
C LEU A 53 -4.90 -8.99 -7.33
N GLU A 54 -5.75 -9.17 -6.32
CA GLU A 54 -6.88 -10.09 -6.36
C GLU A 54 -7.86 -9.81 -7.52
N LEU A 55 -8.07 -8.53 -7.87
CA LEU A 55 -8.86 -8.16 -9.07
C LEU A 55 -8.19 -8.66 -10.35
N ILE A 56 -6.88 -8.42 -10.47
CA ILE A 56 -6.10 -8.80 -11.65
C ILE A 56 -6.07 -10.33 -11.78
N GLU A 57 -5.82 -11.04 -10.69
CA GLU A 57 -5.77 -12.51 -10.67
C GLU A 57 -7.13 -13.12 -11.05
N CYS A 58 -8.24 -12.59 -10.55
CA CYS A 58 -9.55 -13.09 -10.98
C CYS A 58 -9.84 -12.84 -12.46
N ALA A 59 -9.37 -11.71 -13.02
CA ALA A 59 -9.53 -11.45 -14.45
C ALA A 59 -8.68 -12.43 -15.28
N LEU A 60 -7.47 -12.77 -14.81
CA LEU A 60 -6.58 -13.74 -15.45
C LEU A 60 -7.12 -15.17 -15.38
N ASP A 61 -7.75 -15.55 -14.27
CA ASP A 61 -8.33 -16.89 -14.06
C ASP A 61 -9.72 -17.06 -14.72
N CYS A 62 -10.24 -16.03 -15.40
CA CYS A 62 -11.56 -16.05 -16.01
C CYS A 62 -11.51 -16.58 -17.45
N ASP A 63 -12.23 -17.67 -17.73
CA ASP A 63 -12.31 -18.29 -19.06
C ASP A 63 -13.21 -17.54 -20.07
N HIS A 64 -13.90 -16.47 -19.66
CA HIS A 64 -14.73 -15.69 -20.58
C HIS A 64 -13.84 -14.89 -21.55
N GLU A 65 -14.19 -14.88 -22.84
CA GLU A 65 -13.54 -14.05 -23.85
C GLU A 65 -13.57 -12.55 -23.47
N ASP A 66 -14.64 -12.14 -22.80
CA ASP A 66 -14.78 -10.84 -22.14
C ASP A 66 -15.05 -11.04 -20.64
N PHE A 67 -13.98 -10.96 -19.83
CA PHE A 67 -14.05 -11.09 -18.38
C PHE A 67 -14.96 -10.04 -17.72
N THR A 68 -15.26 -8.92 -18.38
CA THR A 68 -16.19 -7.91 -17.83
C THR A 68 -17.63 -8.41 -17.77
N GLN A 69 -17.96 -9.48 -18.50
CA GLN A 69 -19.25 -10.16 -18.44
C GLN A 69 -19.32 -11.20 -17.32
N CYS A 70 -18.19 -11.59 -16.73
CA CYS A 70 -18.14 -12.53 -15.62
C CYS A 70 -18.84 -11.96 -14.39
N SER A 71 -19.87 -12.66 -13.91
CA SER A 71 -20.65 -12.24 -12.75
C SER A 71 -19.81 -12.14 -11.48
N HIS A 72 -18.88 -13.07 -11.28
CA HIS A 72 -17.95 -13.08 -10.15
C HIS A 72 -17.03 -11.85 -10.17
N PHE A 73 -16.44 -11.54 -11.33
CA PHE A 73 -15.59 -10.35 -11.49
C PHE A 73 -16.37 -9.06 -11.21
N ARG A 74 -17.57 -8.92 -11.78
CA ARG A 74 -18.45 -7.76 -11.55
C ARG A 74 -18.83 -7.59 -10.08
N GLN A 75 -19.10 -8.70 -9.38
CA GLN A 75 -19.40 -8.68 -7.95
C GLN A 75 -18.19 -8.19 -7.14
N MET A 76 -16.99 -8.72 -7.40
CA MET A 76 -15.78 -8.26 -6.72
C MET A 76 -15.45 -6.78 -6.96
N VAL A 77 -15.77 -6.24 -8.14
CA VAL A 77 -15.63 -4.80 -8.42
C VAL A 77 -16.67 -4.00 -7.63
N ALA A 78 -17.93 -4.45 -7.59
CA ALA A 78 -19.00 -3.78 -6.86
C ALA A 78 -18.72 -3.70 -5.34
N ASP A 79 -18.25 -4.79 -4.74
CA ASP A 79 -17.90 -4.86 -3.31
C ASP A 79 -16.77 -3.85 -2.96
N ARG A 80 -15.88 -3.56 -3.92
CA ARG A 80 -14.79 -2.59 -3.76
C ARG A 80 -15.22 -1.14 -3.96
N ILE A 81 -16.13 -0.86 -4.90
CA ILE A 81 -16.69 0.49 -5.06
C ILE A 81 -17.54 0.89 -3.84
N GLY A 82 -18.22 -0.08 -3.21
CA GLY A 82 -18.96 0.14 -1.96
C GLY A 82 -18.07 0.41 -0.73
N THR A 83 -16.78 0.10 -0.80
CA THR A 83 -15.82 0.22 0.32
C THR A 83 -14.76 1.32 0.12
N GLY A 84 -14.72 1.98 -1.05
CA GLY A 84 -13.55 2.72 -1.52
C GLY A 84 -13.72 4.17 -1.97
N VAL A 85 -14.62 4.98 -1.39
CA VAL A 85 -14.58 6.45 -1.63
C VAL A 85 -13.51 7.10 -0.75
N ALA A 86 -12.26 7.00 -1.20
CA ALA A 86 -11.20 7.95 -0.93
C ALA A 86 -10.26 7.98 -2.15
N VAL A 87 -10.78 8.52 -3.25
CA VAL A 87 -9.98 8.82 -4.45
C VAL A 87 -9.03 9.95 -4.10
N HIS A 88 -7.76 9.62 -3.85
CA HIS A 88 -6.68 10.61 -3.86
C HIS A 88 -6.31 10.91 -5.32
N ALA A 89 -6.82 12.03 -5.83
CA ALA A 89 -6.35 12.62 -7.08
C ALA A 89 -5.04 13.39 -6.82
N PRO A 90 -3.98 13.22 -7.63
CA PRO A 90 -2.81 14.07 -7.56
C PRO A 90 -3.13 15.45 -8.16
N ALA A 91 -2.62 16.51 -7.51
CA ALA A 91 -2.65 17.89 -7.99
C ALA A 91 -1.58 18.15 -9.06
#